data_AF-A0A135VJ98-F1
#
_entry.id   AF-A0A135VJ98-F1
#
_cell.length_a   1.000
_cell.length_b   1.000
_cell.length_c   1.000
_cell.angle_alpha   90.00
_cell.angle_beta   90.00
_cell.angle_gamma   90.00
#
_symmetry.space_group_name_H-M   'P 1'
#
loop_
_entity.id
_entity.type
_entity.pdbx_description
1 polymer ?
#
loop_
_entity_poly.entity_id
_entity_poly.type
_entity_poly.pdbx_seq_one_letter_code
_entity_poly.pdbx_strand_id
1 'polypeptide(L)'
;MLRKLFTALIVTSVPAACAYPSISEISNPPQVNVAAVPIKVVEKEWTCPGCNPNEQFVLKEIQKRTKIRDRNALATIMGNIKSESGFRPNVCEGGAIVPYKQCRRGGYGLIQWTTTARYNGLGKFCKKYNCDPSSLEGQVRYMLNENQFRKYLPEFEGRGFTVDQYMVPCYYWLGWGIKGNRQQYAYNYTKKLIWA
;
A
#
# COMPACT_ATOMS: atom_id res chain seq x y z
N MET A 1 37.56 -85.48 -14.47
CA MET A 1 38.15 -84.54 -13.48
C MET A 1 39.00 -83.53 -14.23
N LEU A 2 39.02 -82.27 -13.79
CA LEU A 2 39.77 -81.12 -14.34
C LEU A 2 39.30 -80.63 -15.71
N ARG A 3 39.12 -79.34 -16.00
CA ARG A 3 39.33 -78.09 -15.25
C ARG A 3 38.50 -77.03 -16.00
N LYS A 4 37.50 -76.41 -15.37
CA LYS A 4 36.77 -75.29 -15.99
C LYS A 4 37.71 -74.09 -16.01
N LEU A 5 38.19 -73.71 -17.20
CA LEU A 5 38.81 -72.41 -17.45
C LEU A 5 37.70 -71.35 -17.46
N PHE A 6 37.65 -70.53 -16.42
CA PHE A 6 36.90 -69.28 -16.44
C PHE A 6 37.80 -68.22 -17.09
N THR A 7 37.57 -67.95 -18.37
CA THR A 7 38.15 -66.80 -19.07
C THR A 7 37.33 -65.56 -18.69
N ALA A 8 37.88 -64.71 -17.83
CA ALA A 8 37.28 -63.42 -17.53
C ALA A 8 37.46 -62.49 -18.74
N LEU A 9 36.38 -62.22 -19.49
CA LEU A 9 36.35 -61.11 -20.44
C LEU A 9 36.28 -59.79 -19.67
N ILE A 10 37.39 -59.05 -19.66
CA ILE A 10 37.39 -57.65 -19.23
C ILE A 10 36.93 -56.82 -20.43
N VAL A 11 35.68 -56.38 -20.41
CA VAL A 11 35.17 -55.40 -21.35
C VAL A 11 35.68 -54.02 -20.92
N THR A 12 36.74 -53.53 -21.57
CA THR A 12 37.16 -52.14 -21.43
C THR A 12 36.26 -51.27 -22.30
N SER A 13 35.28 -50.61 -21.68
CA SER A 13 34.53 -49.54 -22.33
C SER A 13 35.47 -48.36 -22.55
N VAL A 14 35.87 -48.11 -23.80
CA VAL A 14 36.53 -46.86 -24.20
C VAL A 14 35.46 -45.77 -24.12
N PRO A 15 35.58 -44.76 -23.24
CA PRO A 15 34.71 -43.60 -23.34
C PRO A 15 35.08 -42.88 -24.63
N ALA A 16 34.12 -42.72 -25.54
CA ALA A 16 34.24 -41.77 -26.62
C ALA A 16 34.32 -40.37 -25.99
N ALA A 17 35.54 -39.87 -25.78
CA ALA A 17 35.77 -38.51 -25.35
C ALA A 17 35.41 -37.60 -26.52
N CYS A 18 34.20 -37.04 -26.49
CA CYS A 18 33.86 -35.90 -27.33
C CYS A 18 34.88 -34.79 -27.02
N ALA A 19 35.76 -34.49 -27.98
CA ALA A 19 36.68 -33.37 -27.87
C ALA A 19 35.85 -32.08 -27.92
N TYR A 20 35.54 -31.52 -26.76
CA TYR A 20 35.02 -30.16 -26.68
C TYR A 20 36.17 -29.20 -26.98
N PRO A 21 35.98 -28.19 -27.85
CA PRO A 21 37.00 -27.18 -28.08
C PRO A 21 37.39 -26.53 -26.76
N SER A 22 38.69 -26.38 -26.54
CA SER A 22 39.21 -25.69 -25.37
C SER A 22 38.73 -24.23 -25.40
N ILE A 23 38.38 -23.67 -24.22
CA ILE A 23 37.82 -22.31 -24.07
C ILE A 23 38.70 -21.23 -24.74
N SER A 24 39.98 -21.51 -24.98
CA SER A 24 40.92 -20.66 -25.73
C SER A 24 40.62 -20.46 -27.21
N GLU A 25 39.70 -21.23 -27.81
CA GLU A 25 39.35 -21.12 -29.24
C GLU A 25 38.13 -20.24 -29.53
N ILE A 26 37.45 -19.74 -28.49
CA ILE A 26 36.29 -18.85 -28.65
C ILE A 26 36.79 -17.41 -28.71
N SER A 27 36.65 -16.76 -29.86
CA SER A 27 36.94 -15.33 -29.98
C SER A 27 36.02 -14.54 -29.06
N ASN A 28 36.58 -13.58 -28.33
CA ASN A 28 35.77 -12.69 -27.50
C ASN A 28 34.74 -11.97 -28.39
N PRO A 29 33.45 -11.94 -27.99
CA PRO A 29 32.45 -11.18 -28.72
C PRO A 29 32.86 -9.70 -28.77
N PRO A 30 32.50 -8.98 -29.85
CA PRO A 30 32.82 -7.57 -29.99
C PRO A 30 32.39 -6.78 -28.76
N GLN A 31 33.29 -5.97 -28.20
CA GLN A 31 32.95 -5.12 -27.07
C GLN A 31 31.97 -4.03 -27.52
N VAL A 32 30.69 -4.23 -27.19
CA VAL A 32 29.64 -3.24 -27.41
C VAL A 32 29.83 -2.13 -26.39
N ASN A 33 30.17 -0.93 -26.85
CA ASN A 33 30.26 0.26 -26.01
C ASN A 33 28.84 0.75 -25.68
N VAL A 34 28.22 0.15 -24.66
CA VAL A 34 26.88 0.55 -24.19
C VAL A 34 27.04 1.78 -23.30
N ALA A 35 26.88 2.97 -23.87
CA ALA A 35 26.66 4.17 -23.06
C ALA A 35 25.40 3.94 -22.22
N ALA A 36 25.56 3.87 -20.89
CA ALA A 36 24.46 3.62 -19.96
C ALA A 36 23.48 4.80 -19.98
N VAL A 37 22.40 4.66 -20.75
CA VAL A 37 21.26 5.58 -20.67
C VAL A 37 20.62 5.39 -19.28
N PRO A 38 20.45 6.45 -18.47
CA PRO A 38 19.81 6.32 -17.17
C PRO A 38 18.36 5.85 -17.33
N ILE A 39 18.08 4.62 -16.90
CA ILE A 39 16.72 4.07 -16.86
C ILE A 39 15.95 4.88 -15.81
N LYS A 40 15.05 5.75 -16.25
CA LYS A 40 14.12 6.44 -15.35
C LYS A 40 13.12 5.41 -14.84
N VAL A 41 13.37 4.84 -13.66
CA VAL A 41 12.42 3.96 -12.98
C VAL A 41 11.19 4.81 -12.64
N VAL A 42 10.14 4.67 -13.44
CA VAL A 42 8.83 5.23 -13.09
C VAL A 42 8.24 4.31 -12.04
N GLU A 43 8.31 4.72 -10.76
CA GLU A 43 7.62 4.02 -9.69
C GLU A 43 6.11 4.10 -9.97
N LYS A 44 5.51 2.96 -10.28
CA LYS A 44 4.06 2.86 -10.48
C LYS A 44 3.34 3.01 -9.14
N GLU A 45 2.22 3.70 -9.16
CA GLU A 45 1.35 3.87 -8.00
C GLU A 45 -0.12 3.71 -8.38
N TRP A 46 -0.98 3.46 -7.38
CA TRP A 46 -2.42 3.50 -7.62
C TRP A 46 -2.86 4.95 -7.76
N THR A 47 -3.45 5.27 -8.91
CA THR A 47 -4.07 6.55 -9.19
C THR A 47 -5.59 6.43 -9.19
N CYS A 48 -6.29 7.56 -9.11
CA CYS A 48 -7.74 7.60 -9.27
C CYS A 48 -8.16 8.78 -10.17
N PRO A 49 -8.10 8.63 -11.51
CA PRO A 49 -8.38 9.74 -12.42
C PRO A 49 -9.79 10.32 -12.28
N GLY A 50 -10.77 9.47 -11.95
CA GLY A 50 -12.16 9.89 -11.71
C GLY A 50 -12.47 10.34 -10.28
N CYS A 51 -11.46 10.47 -9.42
CA CYS A 51 -11.62 11.01 -8.06
C CYS A 51 -11.47 12.54 -8.05
N ASN A 52 -12.06 13.20 -7.05
CA ASN A 52 -11.86 14.63 -6.83
C ASN A 52 -10.45 14.94 -6.25
N PRO A 53 -10.01 16.21 -6.22
CA PRO A 53 -8.67 16.56 -5.76
C PRO A 53 -8.34 16.09 -4.33
N ASN A 54 -9.29 16.12 -3.40
CA ASN A 54 -9.05 15.68 -2.02
C ASN A 54 -8.88 14.16 -1.95
N GLU A 55 -9.69 13.42 -2.69
CA GLU A 55 -9.55 11.96 -2.81
C GLU A 55 -8.19 11.58 -3.38
N GLN A 56 -7.76 12.24 -4.47
CA GLN A 56 -6.47 12.00 -5.08
C GLN A 56 -5.31 12.33 -4.13
N PHE A 57 -5.41 13.47 -3.42
CA PHE A 57 -4.41 13.87 -2.44
C PHE A 57 -4.27 12.85 -1.31
N VAL A 58 -5.38 12.38 -0.74
CA VAL A 58 -5.37 11.38 0.34
C VAL A 58 -4.76 10.07 -0.15
N LEU A 59 -5.17 9.57 -1.31
CA LEU A 59 -4.64 8.34 -1.91
C LEU A 59 -3.12 8.42 -2.10
N LYS A 60 -2.64 9.55 -2.62
CA LYS A 60 -1.22 9.80 -2.83
C LYS A 60 -0.45 9.82 -1.51
N GLU A 61 -0.91 10.58 -0.52
CA GLU A 61 -0.20 10.69 0.76
C GLU A 61 -0.19 9.38 1.56
N ILE A 62 -1.23 8.55 1.47
CA ILE A 62 -1.23 7.20 2.06
C ILE A 62 -0.09 6.38 1.44
N GLN A 63 -0.04 6.26 0.11
CA GLN A 63 0.99 5.47 -0.57
C GLN A 63 2.40 6.02 -0.36
N LYS A 64 2.55 7.35 -0.29
CA LYS A 64 3.84 8.02 -0.07
C LYS A 64 4.40 7.81 1.34
N ARG A 65 3.53 7.77 2.36
CA ARG A 65 3.96 7.76 3.78
C ARG A 65 3.84 6.39 4.45
N THR A 66 3.35 5.39 3.73
CA THR A 66 3.17 4.02 4.23
C THR A 66 3.71 3.03 3.22
N LYS A 67 3.72 1.74 3.57
CA LYS A 67 4.02 0.64 2.64
C LYS A 67 2.74 0.00 2.09
N ILE A 68 1.59 0.67 2.19
CA ILE A 68 0.32 0.14 1.67
C ILE A 68 0.36 0.20 0.14
N ARG A 69 0.48 -0.98 -0.49
CA ARG A 69 0.47 -1.14 -1.96
C ARG A 69 -0.72 -1.94 -2.47
N ASP A 70 -1.46 -2.60 -1.58
CA ASP A 70 -2.61 -3.43 -1.93
C ASP A 70 -3.80 -2.56 -2.37
N ARG A 71 -4.37 -2.86 -3.54
CA ARG A 71 -5.51 -2.12 -4.11
C ARG A 71 -6.71 -2.13 -3.18
N ASN A 72 -7.02 -3.28 -2.59
CA ASN A 72 -8.19 -3.44 -1.75
C ASN A 72 -8.00 -2.72 -0.41
N ALA A 73 -6.79 -2.72 0.16
CA ALA A 73 -6.47 -1.96 1.36
C ALA A 73 -6.65 -0.46 1.13
N LEU A 74 -6.06 0.09 0.06
CA LEU A 74 -6.22 1.50 -0.32
C LEU A 74 -7.69 1.85 -0.56
N ALA A 75 -8.40 1.04 -1.35
CA ALA A 75 -9.81 1.24 -1.63
C ALA A 75 -10.67 1.20 -0.36
N THR A 76 -10.33 0.33 0.59
CA THR A 76 -11.03 0.21 1.88
C THR A 76 -10.82 1.45 2.74
N ILE A 77 -9.58 1.94 2.88
CA ILE A 77 -9.29 3.19 3.60
C ILE A 77 -10.05 4.36 2.97
N MET A 78 -9.99 4.49 1.64
CA MET A 78 -10.69 5.52 0.89
C MET A 78 -12.21 5.43 1.07
N GLY A 79 -12.79 4.23 1.04
CA GLY A 79 -14.21 3.99 1.25
C GLY A 79 -14.69 4.40 2.65
N ASN A 80 -13.85 4.19 3.65
CA ASN A 80 -14.12 4.62 5.01
C ASN A 80 -14.10 6.15 5.14
N ILE A 81 -13.05 6.82 4.64
CA ILE A 81 -12.97 8.29 4.64
C ILE A 81 -14.15 8.90 3.87
N LYS A 82 -14.57 8.27 2.76
CA LYS A 82 -15.76 8.69 2.00
C LYS A 82 -17.00 8.69 2.88
N SER A 83 -17.19 7.64 3.65
CA SER A 83 -18.34 7.49 4.54
C SER A 83 -18.32 8.46 5.71
N GLU A 84 -17.14 8.76 6.26
CA GLU A 84 -17.03 9.64 7.43
C GLU A 84 -17.26 11.11 7.08
N SER A 85 -16.71 11.58 5.96
CA SER A 85 -16.69 13.02 5.66
C SER A 85 -16.87 13.38 4.20
N GLY A 86 -16.93 12.40 3.30
CA GLY A 86 -16.88 12.68 1.88
C GLY A 86 -15.56 13.32 1.43
N PHE A 87 -14.47 13.14 2.16
CA PHE A 87 -13.16 13.80 1.97
C PHE A 87 -13.15 15.31 2.27
N ARG A 88 -14.03 15.77 3.15
CA ARG A 88 -14.12 17.17 3.55
C ARG A 88 -13.54 17.34 4.96
N PRO A 89 -12.46 18.10 5.16
CA PRO A 89 -11.80 18.21 6.47
C PRO A 89 -12.62 19.01 7.51
N ASN A 90 -13.61 19.80 7.09
CA ASN A 90 -14.35 20.70 7.99
C ASN A 90 -15.77 20.24 8.32
N VAL A 91 -16.05 18.94 8.19
CA VAL A 91 -17.35 18.36 8.58
C VAL A 91 -17.36 18.10 10.08
N CYS A 92 -18.25 18.76 10.79
CA CYS A 92 -18.64 18.40 12.15
C CYS A 92 -19.82 17.43 12.11
N GLU A 93 -19.93 16.57 13.11
CA GLU A 93 -21.05 15.63 13.24
C GLU A 93 -22.39 16.35 13.13
N GLY A 94 -23.34 15.73 12.42
CA GLY A 94 -24.59 16.38 12.00
C GLY A 94 -24.47 17.17 10.68
N GLY A 95 -23.29 17.24 10.06
CA GLY A 95 -23.08 17.76 8.71
C GLY A 95 -22.72 19.25 8.63
N ALA A 96 -22.58 19.93 9.76
CA ALA A 96 -22.18 21.33 9.79
C ALA A 96 -20.75 21.51 9.25
N ILE A 97 -20.53 22.53 8.42
CA ILE A 97 -19.23 22.82 7.83
C ILE A 97 -18.59 23.96 8.60
N VAL A 98 -17.69 23.61 9.52
CA VAL A 98 -17.13 24.55 10.48
C VAL A 98 -15.63 24.29 10.71
N PRO A 99 -14.83 25.32 11.04
CA PRO A 99 -13.44 25.14 11.45
C PRO A 99 -13.31 24.29 12.72
N TYR A 100 -12.13 23.71 12.94
CA TYR A 100 -11.82 22.83 14.09
C TYR A 100 -12.39 23.34 15.42
N LYS A 101 -12.09 24.59 15.79
CA LYS A 101 -12.50 25.20 17.07
C LYS A 101 -14.01 25.41 17.25
N GLN A 102 -14.78 25.30 16.17
CA GLN A 102 -16.23 25.51 16.17
C GLN A 102 -17.03 24.20 16.20
N CYS A 103 -16.40 23.06 15.93
CA CYS A 103 -17.01 21.75 16.17
C CYS A 103 -16.91 21.41 17.67
N ARG A 104 -17.90 21.85 18.45
CA ARG A 104 -17.87 21.78 19.92
C ARG A 104 -18.36 20.45 20.48
N ARG A 105 -19.04 19.63 19.67
CA ARG A 105 -19.64 18.34 20.05
C ARG A 105 -19.60 17.38 18.87
N GLY A 106 -19.44 16.09 19.17
CA GLY A 106 -19.40 15.02 18.16
C GLY A 106 -18.06 14.87 17.44
N GLY A 107 -18.08 14.10 16.35
CA GLY A 107 -16.97 13.89 15.43
C GLY A 107 -16.60 15.10 14.58
N TYR A 108 -15.32 15.17 14.23
CA TYR A 108 -14.80 16.23 13.36
C TYR A 108 -13.91 15.67 12.25
N GLY A 109 -14.01 16.27 11.06
CA GLY A 109 -13.07 16.15 9.97
C GLY A 109 -13.04 14.81 9.25
N LEU A 110 -11.91 14.54 8.59
CA LEU A 110 -11.78 13.51 7.55
C LEU A 110 -12.28 12.13 7.96
N ILE A 111 -12.00 11.74 9.20
CA ILE A 111 -12.35 10.43 9.74
C ILE A 111 -13.28 10.52 10.96
N GLN A 112 -13.93 11.67 11.14
CA GLN A 112 -14.83 11.94 12.28
C GLN A 112 -14.18 11.59 13.63
N TRP A 113 -13.14 12.32 14.03
CA TRP A 113 -12.50 12.13 15.33
C TRP A 113 -13.50 12.44 16.47
N THR A 114 -14.15 11.41 16.98
CA THR A 114 -15.23 11.50 17.99
C THR A 114 -14.71 11.50 19.42
N THR A 115 -13.64 10.76 19.71
CA THR A 115 -13.05 10.73 21.06
C THR A 115 -12.35 12.06 21.36
N THR A 116 -12.56 12.59 22.57
CA THR A 116 -11.89 13.80 23.05
C THR A 116 -10.37 13.73 22.91
N ALA A 117 -9.78 12.56 23.15
CA ALA A 117 -8.35 12.35 23.01
C ALA A 117 -7.86 12.54 21.56
N ARG A 118 -8.54 11.95 20.56
CA ARG A 118 -8.13 12.07 19.16
C ARG A 118 -8.43 13.45 18.59
N TYR A 119 -9.57 14.05 18.93
CA TYR A 119 -9.90 15.42 18.55
C TYR A 119 -8.86 16.42 19.08
N ASN A 120 -8.57 16.39 20.39
CA ASN A 120 -7.54 17.24 20.98
C ASN A 120 -6.13 16.93 20.44
N GLY A 121 -5.88 15.66 20.13
CA GLY A 121 -4.63 15.21 19.51
C GLY A 121 -4.38 15.87 18.16
N LEU A 122 -5.41 16.06 17.32
CA LEU A 122 -5.31 16.79 16.05
C LEU A 122 -4.85 18.24 16.28
N GLY A 123 -5.51 18.95 17.19
CA GLY A 123 -5.13 20.33 17.52
C GLY A 123 -3.70 20.45 18.07
N LYS A 124 -3.31 19.55 18.98
CA LYS A 124 -1.95 19.50 19.55
C LYS A 124 -0.90 19.17 18.49
N PHE A 125 -1.20 18.20 17.62
CA PHE A 125 -0.33 17.80 16.52
C PHE A 125 -0.07 18.97 15.59
N CYS A 126 -1.13 19.67 15.16
CA CYS A 126 -0.97 20.79 14.24
C CYS A 126 -0.31 22.02 14.87
N LYS A 127 -0.52 22.26 16.17
CA LYS A 127 0.27 23.25 16.92
C LYS A 127 1.77 22.90 16.92
N LYS A 128 2.13 21.63 17.12
CA LYS A 128 3.52 21.18 17.17
C LYS A 128 4.22 21.24 15.81
N TYR A 129 3.52 20.84 14.75
CA TYR A 129 4.09 20.66 13.42
C TYR A 129 3.74 21.76 12.43
N ASN A 130 3.21 22.88 12.93
CA ASN A 130 2.82 24.06 12.16
C ASN A 130 1.89 23.71 10.99
N CYS A 131 0.77 23.03 11.27
CA CYS A 131 -0.32 22.82 10.32
C CYS A 131 -1.63 23.43 10.80
N ASP A 132 -2.61 23.51 9.91
CA ASP A 132 -3.99 23.86 10.24
C ASP A 132 -4.79 22.59 10.54
N PRO A 133 -5.40 22.44 11.74
CA PRO A 133 -6.28 21.31 12.03
C PRO A 133 -7.55 21.29 11.16
N SER A 134 -7.85 22.36 10.43
CA SER A 134 -8.98 22.48 9.49
C SER A 134 -8.58 22.21 8.03
N SER A 135 -7.31 21.93 7.74
CA SER A 135 -6.84 21.63 6.38
C SER A 135 -6.77 20.14 6.10
N LEU A 136 -6.90 19.79 4.82
CA LEU A 136 -6.79 18.42 4.34
C LEU A 136 -5.40 17.85 4.66
N GLU A 137 -4.35 18.61 4.38
CA GLU A 137 -2.95 18.24 4.56
C GLU A 137 -2.63 17.98 6.04
N GLY A 138 -3.09 18.86 6.93
CA GLY A 138 -2.88 18.73 8.37
C GLY A 138 -3.57 17.49 8.93
N GLN A 139 -4.82 17.27 8.51
CA GLN A 139 -5.63 16.14 8.92
C GLN A 139 -5.11 14.80 8.41
N VAL A 140 -4.70 14.70 7.13
CA VAL A 140 -4.07 13.50 6.57
C VAL A 140 -2.75 13.20 7.27
N ARG A 141 -1.94 14.23 7.51
CA ARG A 141 -0.68 14.06 8.23
C ARG A 141 -0.90 13.54 9.65
N TYR A 142 -1.88 14.09 10.38
CA TYR A 142 -2.22 13.60 11.71
C TYR A 142 -2.77 12.16 11.67
N MET A 143 -3.72 11.87 10.79
CA MET A 143 -4.31 10.54 10.59
C MET A 143 -3.24 9.45 10.38
N LEU A 144 -2.21 9.73 9.59
CA LEU A 144 -1.15 8.76 9.31
C LEU A 144 -0.13 8.61 10.45
N ASN A 145 -0.14 9.51 11.44
CA ASN A 145 0.79 9.54 12.57
C ASN A 145 0.15 9.25 13.94
N GLU A 146 -1.18 9.21 14.05
CA GLU A 146 -1.86 8.86 15.29
C GLU A 146 -1.64 7.38 15.66
N ASN A 147 -1.68 7.10 16.96
CA ASN A 147 -1.43 5.75 17.50
C ASN A 147 -2.42 4.72 16.95
N GLN A 148 -3.68 5.12 16.77
CA GLN A 148 -4.76 4.24 16.30
C GLN A 148 -4.47 3.72 14.89
N PHE A 149 -4.16 4.61 13.94
CA PHE A 149 -3.80 4.18 12.59
C PHE A 149 -2.50 3.37 12.58
N ARG A 150 -1.46 3.85 13.28
CA ARG A 150 -0.15 3.18 13.34
C ARG A 150 -0.23 1.76 13.93
N LYS A 151 -1.12 1.53 14.89
CA LYS A 151 -1.35 0.21 15.49
C LYS A 151 -1.87 -0.81 14.47
N TYR A 152 -2.75 -0.39 13.55
CA TYR A 152 -3.35 -1.27 12.54
C TYR A 152 -2.69 -1.16 11.18
N LEU A 153 -1.74 -0.24 10.99
CA LEU A 153 -1.01 -0.08 9.74
C LEU A 153 -0.44 -1.40 9.18
N PRO A 154 0.19 -2.28 9.98
CA PRO A 154 0.72 -3.55 9.46
C PRO A 154 -0.34 -4.45 8.81
N GLU A 155 -1.60 -4.36 9.23
CA GLU A 155 -2.70 -5.12 8.63
C GLU A 155 -2.98 -4.70 7.18
N PHE A 156 -2.69 -3.44 6.82
CA PHE A 156 -2.91 -2.90 5.49
C PHE A 156 -1.70 -3.08 4.54
N GLU A 157 -0.52 -3.44 5.04
CA GLU A 157 0.74 -3.37 4.29
C GLU A 157 1.16 -4.66 3.56
N GLY A 158 0.37 -5.74 3.55
CA GLY A 158 0.84 -6.94 2.83
C GLY A 158 0.05 -8.24 2.94
N ARG A 159 -1.24 -8.21 3.22
CA ARG A 159 -2.02 -9.45 3.45
C ARG A 159 -2.82 -9.96 2.25
N GLY A 160 -2.96 -9.16 1.19
CA GLY A 160 -3.74 -9.56 0.00
C GLY A 160 -5.22 -9.82 0.30
N PHE A 161 -5.75 -9.19 1.34
CA PHE A 161 -7.11 -9.43 1.81
C PHE A 161 -8.17 -8.91 0.82
N THR A 162 -9.36 -9.50 0.92
CA THR A 162 -10.55 -8.94 0.29
C THR A 162 -10.95 -7.63 0.97
N VAL A 163 -11.77 -6.82 0.29
CA VAL A 163 -12.33 -5.59 0.88
C VAL A 163 -13.06 -5.88 2.20
N ASP A 164 -13.80 -6.99 2.28
CA ASP A 164 -14.53 -7.36 3.50
C ASP A 164 -13.58 -7.65 4.67
N GLN A 165 -12.51 -8.39 4.41
CA GLN A 165 -11.49 -8.67 5.42
C GLN A 165 -10.76 -7.40 5.87
N TYR A 166 -10.45 -6.45 4.97
CA TYR A 166 -9.86 -5.16 5.35
C TYR A 166 -10.83 -4.24 6.13
N MET A 167 -12.13 -4.54 6.15
CA MET A 167 -13.04 -3.79 7.03
C MET A 167 -12.79 -4.04 8.51
N VAL A 168 -12.20 -5.18 8.87
CA VAL A 168 -11.87 -5.50 10.26
C VAL A 168 -10.82 -4.55 10.85
N PRO A 169 -9.62 -4.38 10.26
CA PRO A 169 -8.66 -3.39 10.77
C PRO A 169 -9.18 -1.96 10.65
N CYS A 170 -9.98 -1.63 9.63
CA CYS A 170 -10.64 -0.31 9.57
C CYS A 170 -11.62 -0.09 10.73
N TYR A 171 -12.37 -1.12 11.14
CA TYR A 171 -13.28 -1.04 12.29
C TYR A 171 -12.52 -0.71 13.56
N TYR A 172 -11.40 -1.39 13.81
CA TYR A 172 -10.60 -1.11 15.00
C TYR A 172 -9.86 0.24 14.95
N TRP A 173 -9.55 0.74 13.76
CA TRP A 173 -8.97 2.06 13.59
C TRP A 173 -9.98 3.20 13.84
N LEU A 174 -11.21 3.07 13.32
CA LEU A 174 -12.21 4.13 13.37
C LEU A 174 -13.22 4.00 14.52
N GLY A 175 -13.66 2.78 14.83
CA GLY A 175 -14.56 2.49 15.94
C GLY A 175 -16.03 2.82 15.66
N TRP A 176 -16.53 2.56 14.44
CA TRP A 176 -17.94 2.84 14.10
C TRP A 176 -18.91 1.90 14.81
N GLY A 177 -20.08 2.41 15.24
CA GLY A 177 -21.18 1.55 15.72
C GLY A 177 -21.94 0.85 14.59
N ILE A 178 -22.20 1.58 13.49
CA ILE A 178 -22.91 1.09 12.31
C ILE A 178 -22.00 1.20 11.08
N LYS A 179 -21.80 0.09 10.37
CA LYS A 179 -20.91 0.02 9.19
C LYS A 179 -21.35 0.93 8.04
N GLY A 180 -22.65 1.14 7.85
CA GLY A 180 -23.18 2.00 6.79
C GLY A 180 -22.69 1.58 5.40
N ASN A 181 -22.45 2.56 4.52
CA ASN A 181 -22.04 2.33 3.12
C ASN A 181 -20.53 2.18 2.92
N ARG A 182 -19.73 2.05 3.99
CA ARG A 182 -18.25 2.01 3.94
C ARG A 182 -17.74 0.96 2.95
N GLN A 183 -18.35 -0.23 2.92
CA GLN A 183 -17.93 -1.34 2.07
C GLN A 183 -18.34 -1.16 0.62
N GLN A 184 -19.52 -0.62 0.37
CA GLN A 184 -19.98 -0.27 -0.96
C GLN A 184 -19.08 0.81 -1.56
N TYR A 185 -18.71 1.83 -0.79
CA TYR A 185 -17.73 2.82 -1.23
C TYR A 185 -16.36 2.20 -1.50
N ALA A 186 -15.89 1.29 -0.64
CA ALA A 186 -14.63 0.57 -0.88
C ALA A 186 -14.64 -0.20 -2.20
N TYR A 187 -15.70 -0.97 -2.50
CA TYR A 187 -15.84 -1.64 -3.80
C TYR A 187 -15.98 -0.67 -4.98
N ASN A 188 -16.50 0.54 -4.76
CA ASN A 188 -16.50 1.55 -5.80
C ASN A 188 -15.07 2.07 -6.06
N TYR A 189 -14.24 2.23 -5.03
CA TYR A 189 -12.84 2.59 -5.22
C TYR A 189 -12.03 1.48 -5.89
N THR A 190 -12.27 0.20 -5.61
CA THR A 190 -11.53 -0.87 -6.31
C THR A 190 -11.72 -0.83 -7.83
N LYS A 191 -12.85 -0.29 -8.31
CA LYS A 191 -13.16 -0.08 -9.73
C LYS A 191 -12.55 1.22 -10.28
N LYS A 192 -12.33 2.23 -9.44
CA LYS A 192 -11.78 3.54 -9.82
C LYS A 192 -10.24 3.60 -9.78
N LEU A 193 -9.61 2.73 -8.99
CA LEU A 193 -8.16 2.69 -8.84
C LEU A 193 -7.50 2.06 -10.06
N ILE A 194 -6.58 2.79 -10.67
CA ILE A 194 -5.82 2.37 -11.85
C ILE A 194 -4.34 2.34 -11.47
N TRP A 195 -3.68 1.22 -11.77
CA TRP A 195 -2.23 1.09 -11.60
C TRP A 195 -1.54 1.79 -12.77
N ALA A 196 -0.86 2.90 -12.50
CA ALA A 196 -0.22 3.74 -13.52
C ALA A 196 1.20 4.11 -13.11
#